data_AF-A0A1H8MG38-F1
#
_entry.id   AF-A0A1H8MG38-F1
#
_cell.length_a   1.000
_cell.length_b   1.000
_cell.length_c   1.000
_cell.angle_alpha   90.00
_cell.angle_beta   90.00
_cell.angle_gamma   90.00
#
_symmetry.space_group_name_H-M   'P 1'
#
loop_
_entity.id
_entity.type
_entity.pdbx_description
1 polymer ?
#
loop_
_entity_poly.entity_id
_entity_poly.type
_entity_poly.pdbx_seq_one_letter_code
_entity_poly.pdbx_strand_id
1 'polypeptide(L)'
;MGTGLLDVALPWLVEARLRPAALRSEDMIAVYRTKMNRVADWLERHVPAIEARAFDIGHLSIGVALCYLDFRFEAEVWRSGRPRLAARHAAFTARPSVQATTFRDDPRPT
;
A
#
# COMPACT_ATOMS: atom_id res chain seq x y z
N MET A 1 -0.39 11.74 -4.43
CA MET A 1 -1.50 10.76 -4.40
C MET A 1 -1.16 9.51 -3.59
N GLY A 2 0.04 8.91 -3.74
CA GLY A 2 0.48 7.81 -2.85
C GLY A 2 0.84 8.23 -1.41
N THR A 3 1.24 9.48 -1.19
CA THR A 3 1.60 10.02 0.13
C THR A 3 0.48 9.86 1.16
N GLY A 4 -0.76 10.22 0.81
CA GLY A 4 -1.89 10.10 1.74
C GLY A 4 -2.24 8.67 2.15
N LEU A 5 -1.87 7.67 1.34
CA LEU A 5 -2.03 6.26 1.72
C LEU A 5 -0.98 5.85 2.76
N LEU A 6 0.26 6.31 2.59
CA LEU A 6 1.36 6.09 3.54
C LEU A 6 1.15 6.85 4.86
N ASP A 7 0.58 8.05 4.81
CA ASP A 7 0.25 8.87 5.98
C ASP A 7 -0.78 8.18 6.89
N VAL A 8 -1.65 7.33 6.32
CA VAL A 8 -2.61 6.51 7.07
C VAL A 8 -2.00 5.20 7.56
N ALA A 9 -1.06 4.64 6.78
CA ALA A 9 -0.46 3.34 7.07
C ALA A 9 0.42 3.35 8.33
N LEU A 10 1.12 4.45 8.63
CA LEU A 10 1.99 4.52 9.80
C LEU A 10 1.21 4.55 11.14
N PRO A 11 0.21 5.44 11.35
CA PRO A 11 -0.65 5.39 12.53
C PRO A 11 -1.36 4.05 12.69
N TRP A 12 -1.80 3.45 11.59
CA TRP A 12 -2.41 2.14 11.60
C TRP A 12 -1.44 1.06 12.08
N LEU A 13 -0.20 1.05 11.59
CA LEU A 13 0.82 0.11 12.03
C LEU A 13 1.11 0.23 13.54
N VAL A 14 1.19 1.47 14.04
CA VAL A 14 1.39 1.74 15.47
C VAL A 14 0.24 1.14 16.28
N GLU A 15 -0.99 1.45 15.91
CA GLU A 15 -2.19 0.99 16.61
C GLU A 15 -2.34 -0.54 16.55
N ALA A 16 -2.08 -1.15 15.38
CA ALA A 16 -2.29 -2.57 15.17
C ALA A 16 -1.15 -3.46 15.72
N ARG A 17 0.10 -2.98 15.75
CA ARG A 17 1.27 -3.81 16.09
C ARG A 17 2.08 -3.32 17.28
N LEU A 18 2.30 -2.02 17.43
CA LEU A 18 3.21 -1.47 18.44
C LEU A 18 2.52 -1.19 19.78
N ARG A 19 1.22 -0.88 19.74
CA ARG A 19 0.45 -0.59 20.94
C ARG A 19 0.09 -1.88 21.69
N PRO A 20 0.13 -1.91 23.04
CA PRO A 20 -0.29 -3.08 23.82
C PRO A 20 -1.71 -3.49 23.48
N ALA A 21 -1.98 -4.79 23.36
CA ALA A 21 -3.26 -5.32 22.87
C ALA A 21 -4.48 -4.73 23.61
N ALA A 22 -4.39 -4.60 24.94
CA ALA A 22 -5.46 -4.06 25.79
C ALA A 22 -5.78 -2.57 25.53
N LEU A 23 -4.88 -1.84 24.87
CA LEU A 23 -5.04 -0.41 24.59
C LEU A 23 -5.38 -0.15 23.12
N ARG A 24 -5.46 -1.19 22.27
CA ARG A 24 -5.77 -1.03 20.85
C ARG A 24 -7.25 -0.69 20.66
N SER A 25 -7.53 0.25 19.78
CA SER A 25 -8.88 0.56 19.34
C SER A 25 -9.19 -0.18 18.04
N GLU A 26 -10.08 -1.17 18.11
CA GLU A 26 -10.59 -1.86 16.93
C GLU A 26 -11.34 -0.90 15.99
N ASP A 27 -12.07 0.08 16.55
CA ASP A 27 -12.76 1.11 15.78
C ASP A 27 -11.79 1.96 14.95
N MET A 28 -10.66 2.38 15.51
CA MET A 28 -9.66 3.12 14.73
C MET A 28 -9.03 2.26 13.64
N ILE A 29 -8.74 0.99 13.93
CA ILE A 29 -8.24 0.03 12.93
C ILE A 29 -9.26 -0.11 11.79
N ALA A 30 -10.55 -0.23 12.09
CA ALA A 30 -11.61 -0.30 11.10
C ALA A 30 -11.71 0.98 10.25
N VAL A 31 -11.52 2.16 10.85
CA VAL A 31 -11.48 3.44 10.14
C VAL A 31 -10.30 3.49 9.16
N TYR A 32 -9.10 3.07 9.58
CA TYR A 32 -7.93 3.05 8.70
C TYR A 32 -8.08 2.05 7.56
N ARG A 33 -8.60 0.86 7.85
CA ARG A 33 -8.95 -0.14 6.83
C ARG A 33 -9.94 0.40 5.82
N THR A 34 -10.98 1.10 6.27
CA THR A 34 -11.98 1.73 5.39
C THR A 34 -11.35 2.78 4.48
N LYS A 35 -10.46 3.63 5.03
CA LYS A 35 -9.74 4.64 4.24
C LYS A 35 -8.86 4.00 3.18
N MET A 36 -8.07 2.99 3.55
CA MET A 36 -7.22 2.24 2.62
C MET A 36 -8.04 1.62 1.49
N ASN A 37 -9.14 0.92 1.82
CA ASN A 37 -10.01 0.30 0.83
C ASN A 37 -10.61 1.31 -0.14
N ARG A 38 -11.12 2.45 0.37
CA ARG A 38 -11.66 3.52 -0.49
C ARG A 38 -10.62 4.09 -1.45
N VAL A 39 -9.38 4.27 -1.00
CA VAL A 39 -8.28 4.73 -1.87
C VAL A 39 -7.95 3.68 -2.92
N ALA A 40 -7.85 2.41 -2.54
CA ALA A 40 -7.58 1.31 -3.46
C ALA A 40 -8.70 1.15 -4.52
N ASP A 41 -9.97 1.25 -4.12
CA ASP A 41 -11.13 1.23 -5.02
C ASP A 41 -11.13 2.42 -5.97
N TRP A 42 -10.75 3.60 -5.49
CA TRP A 42 -10.60 4.78 -6.32
C TRP A 42 -9.49 4.56 -7.36
N LEU A 43 -8.32 4.07 -6.94
CA LEU A 43 -7.20 3.78 -7.84
C LEU A 43 -7.58 2.75 -8.91
N GLU A 44 -8.28 1.67 -8.55
CA GLU A 44 -8.79 0.65 -9.48
C GLU A 44 -9.59 1.28 -10.63
N ARG A 45 -10.51 2.20 -10.31
CA ARG A 45 -11.32 2.88 -11.34
C ARG A 45 -10.52 3.84 -12.22
N HIS A 46 -9.40 4.36 -11.71
CA HIS A 46 -8.59 5.38 -12.39
C HIS A 46 -7.31 4.84 -13.04
N VAL A 47 -7.04 3.53 -12.95
CA VAL A 47 -5.92 2.86 -13.66
C VAL A 47 -5.76 3.34 -15.11
N PRO A 48 -6.79 3.35 -15.99
CA PRO A 48 -6.58 3.76 -17.37
C PRO A 48 -6.14 5.22 -17.53
N ALA A 49 -6.64 6.12 -16.67
CA ALA A 49 -6.22 7.52 -16.67
C ALA A 49 -4.77 7.68 -16.15
N ILE A 50 -4.36 6.81 -15.23
CA ILE A 50 -2.98 6.77 -14.75
C ILE A 50 -2.05 6.25 -15.87
N GLU A 51 -2.40 5.14 -16.53
CA GLU A 51 -1.62 4.52 -17.61
C GLU A 51 -1.53 5.39 -18.88
N ALA A 52 -2.50 6.27 -19.12
CA ALA A 52 -2.45 7.21 -20.23
C ALA A 52 -1.34 8.27 -20.10
N ARG A 53 -0.70 8.39 -18.93
CA ARG A 53 0.34 9.37 -18.64
C ARG A 53 1.73 8.73 -18.70
N ALA A 54 2.72 9.53 -19.05
CA ALA A 54 4.12 9.12 -18.93
C ALA A 54 4.47 8.81 -17.47
N PHE A 55 5.43 7.91 -17.26
CA PHE A 55 5.88 7.51 -15.93
C PHE A 55 6.46 8.71 -15.18
N ASP A 56 5.81 9.07 -14.07
CA ASP A 56 6.14 10.24 -13.25
C ASP A 56 6.20 9.88 -11.75
N ILE A 57 6.49 10.87 -10.91
CA ILE A 57 6.55 10.70 -9.44
C ILE A 57 5.23 10.20 -8.84
N GLY A 58 4.10 10.47 -9.48
CA GLY A 58 2.79 9.97 -9.06
C GLY A 58 2.69 8.46 -9.22
N HIS A 59 3.20 7.93 -10.33
CA HIS A 59 3.28 6.50 -10.58
C HIS A 59 4.16 5.80 -9.55
N LEU A 60 5.35 6.33 -9.34
CA LEU A 60 6.32 5.80 -8.37
C LEU A 60 5.70 5.77 -6.97
N SER A 61 5.08 6.89 -6.54
CA SER A 61 4.46 7.00 -5.22
C SER A 61 3.34 5.98 -5.00
N ILE A 62 2.50 5.73 -6.02
CA ILE A 62 1.44 4.71 -5.91
C ILE A 62 2.04 3.31 -5.84
N GLY A 63 3.02 3.00 -6.70
CA GLY A 63 3.67 1.70 -6.71
C GLY A 63 4.34 1.38 -5.38
N VAL A 64 5.13 2.32 -4.84
CA VAL A 64 5.79 2.16 -3.54
C VAL A 64 4.79 1.99 -2.40
N ALA A 65 3.69 2.74 -2.40
CA ALA A 65 2.66 2.62 -1.36
C ALA A 65 1.97 1.24 -1.39
N LEU A 66 1.72 0.67 -2.57
CA LEU A 66 1.16 -0.68 -2.72
C LEU A 66 2.17 -1.76 -2.29
N CYS A 67 3.45 -1.64 -2.64
CA CYS A 67 4.50 -2.51 -2.12
C CYS A 67 4.57 -2.46 -0.57
N TYR A 68 4.36 -1.29 0.03
CA TYR A 68 4.34 -1.16 1.49
C TYR A 68 3.13 -1.85 2.12
N LEU A 69 1.96 -1.78 1.48
CA LEU A 69 0.79 -2.53 1.91
C LEU A 69 1.02 -4.03 1.83
N ASP A 70 1.70 -4.54 0.79
CA ASP A 70 2.09 -5.95 0.72
C ASP A 70 2.97 -6.36 1.89
N PHE A 71 3.95 -5.52 2.23
CA PHE A 71 4.90 -5.83 3.28
C PHE A 71 4.30 -5.76 4.71
N ARG A 72 3.46 -4.76 4.99
CA ARG A 72 2.98 -4.48 6.36
C ARG A 72 1.52 -4.84 6.61
N PHE A 73 0.74 -5.05 5.56
CA PHE A 73 -0.70 -5.26 5.62
C PHE A 73 -1.15 -6.38 4.67
N GLU A 74 -0.32 -7.42 4.48
CA GLU A 74 -0.63 -8.56 3.61
C GLU A 74 -2.02 -9.16 3.90
N ALA A 75 -2.40 -9.26 5.18
CA ALA A 75 -3.69 -9.76 5.64
C ALA A 75 -4.91 -8.95 5.15
N GLU A 76 -4.72 -7.73 4.64
CA GLU A 76 -5.78 -6.88 4.10
C GLU A 76 -6.15 -7.23 2.66
N VAL A 77 -5.31 -8.02 1.97
CA VAL A 77 -5.56 -8.55 0.62
C VAL A 77 -6.06 -7.46 -0.34
N TRP A 78 -5.35 -6.32 -0.39
CA TRP A 78 -5.80 -5.13 -1.13
C TRP A 78 -6.06 -5.39 -2.63
N ARG A 79 -5.54 -6.47 -3.22
CA ARG A 79 -5.82 -6.85 -4.62
C ARG A 79 -7.23 -7.42 -4.84
N SER A 80 -7.88 -7.92 -3.79
CA SER A 80 -9.20 -8.55 -3.90
C SER A 80 -10.22 -7.55 -4.45
N GLY A 81 -10.90 -7.91 -5.54
CA GLY A 81 -11.84 -7.04 -6.25
C GLY A 81 -11.21 -5.90 -7.06
N ARG A 82 -9.88 -5.85 -7.18
CA ARG A 82 -9.13 -4.75 -7.84
C ARG A 82 -8.14 -5.26 -8.90
N PRO A 83 -8.62 -5.98 -9.93
CA PRO A 83 -7.76 -6.68 -10.90
C PRO A 83 -6.90 -5.74 -11.75
N ARG A 84 -7.40 -4.54 -12.12
CA ARG A 84 -6.64 -3.62 -12.96
C ARG A 84 -5.47 -3.02 -12.19
N LEU A 85 -5.70 -2.65 -10.93
CA LEU A 85 -4.68 -2.11 -10.04
C LEU A 85 -3.64 -3.18 -9.73
N ALA A 86 -4.07 -4.42 -9.51
CA ALA A 86 -3.16 -5.57 -9.32
C ALA A 86 -2.28 -5.80 -10.54
N ALA A 87 -2.83 -5.80 -11.76
CA ALA A 87 -2.09 -5.97 -13.00
C ALA A 87 -1.08 -4.83 -13.22
N ARG A 88 -1.51 -3.57 -13.02
CA ARG A 88 -0.63 -2.41 -13.09
C ARG A 88 0.52 -2.50 -12.08
N HIS A 89 0.22 -2.91 -10.84
CA HIS A 89 1.23 -3.09 -9.80
C HIS A 89 2.24 -4.18 -10.19
N ALA A 90 1.80 -5.29 -10.75
CA ALA A 90 2.69 -6.34 -11.27
C ALA A 90 3.64 -5.79 -12.35
N ALA A 91 3.12 -5.01 -13.31
CA ALA A 91 3.93 -4.34 -14.33
C ALA A 91 4.92 -3.33 -13.72
N PHE A 92 4.53 -2.61 -12.68
CA PHE A 92 5.43 -1.70 -11.94
C PHE A 92 6.56 -2.48 -11.24
N THR A 93 6.24 -3.56 -10.53
CA THR A 93 7.23 -4.39 -9.82
C THR A 93 8.18 -5.14 -10.74
N ALA A 94 7.81 -5.37 -12.00
CA ALA A 94 8.67 -5.99 -13.01
C ALA A 94 9.77 -5.04 -13.54
N ARG A 95 9.73 -3.74 -13.21
CA ARG A 95 10.75 -2.79 -13.66
C ARG A 95 12.10 -3.09 -12.98
N PRO A 96 13.23 -3.11 -13.73
CA PRO A 96 14.55 -3.38 -13.15
C PRO A 96 14.91 -2.48 -11.96
N SER A 97 14.54 -1.21 -12.03
CA SER A 97 14.76 -0.24 -10.94
C SER A 97 14.02 -0.60 -9.65
N VAL A 98 12.82 -1.19 -9.77
CA VAL A 98 11.99 -1.57 -8.62
C VAL A 98 12.50 -2.88 -8.05
N GLN A 99 12.82 -3.87 -8.89
CA GLN A 99 13.42 -5.12 -8.45
C GLN A 99 14.73 -4.90 -7.68
N ALA A 100 15.58 -4.00 -8.16
CA ALA A 100 16.84 -3.62 -7.49
C ALA A 100 16.65 -2.95 -6.12
N THR A 101 15.45 -2.46 -5.81
CA THR A 101 15.12 -1.73 -4.56
C THR A 101 14.01 -2.39 -3.77
N THR A 102 13.75 -3.68 -4.01
CA THR A 102 12.73 -4.45 -3.29
C THR A 102 12.99 -4.42 -1.78
N PHE A 103 11.92 -4.29 -1.00
CA PHE A 103 12.01 -4.36 0.47
C PHE A 103 12.68 -5.67 0.91
N ARG A 104 13.66 -5.54 1.81
CA ARG A 104 14.29 -6.66 2.51
C ARG A 104 14.00 -6.48 3.99
N ASP A 105 13.49 -7.53 4.63
CA ASP A 105 13.32 -7.55 6.08
C ASP A 105 14.63 -8.05 6.68
N ASP A 106 15.57 -7.12 6.89
CA ASP A 106 16.84 -7.49 7.52
C ASP A 106 16.57 -7.82 9.00
N PRO A 107 17.02 -8.99 9.49
CA PRO A 107 16.83 -9.34 10.89
C PRO A 107 17.50 -8.28 11.76
N ARG A 108 16.79 -7.88 12.83
CA ARG A 108 17.32 -6.94 13.81
C ARG A 108 18.65 -7.52 14.32
N PRO A 109 19.78 -6.78 14.25
CA PRO A 109 21.02 -7.29 14.81
C PRO A 109 20.78 -7.57 16.29
N THR A 110 21.00 -8.83 16.67
CA THR A 110 20.95 -9.34 18.04
C THR A 110 22.03 -8.72 18.89
#